data_AF-S4TCJ1-F1
#
_entry.id   AF-S4TCJ1-F1
#
_cell.length_a   1.000
_cell.length_b   1.000
_cell.length_c   1.000
_cell.angle_alpha   90.00
_cell.angle_beta   90.00
_cell.angle_gamma   90.00
#
_symmetry.space_group_name_H-M   'P 1'
#
loop_
_entity.id
_entity.type
_entity.pdbx_description
1 polymer ?
#
loop_
_entity_poly.entity_id
_entity_poly.type
_entity_poly.pdbx_seq_one_letter_code
_entity_poly.pdbx_strand_id
1 'polypeptide(L)'
;AFKDTIKAAFKSSSKESYVMKFTKNIFSGGAAGAMSLCFVYSLDYARTRLANDAKSAGKGGGERQFNGLVDVYRKTLKSDGFVGLYRGFVISCVGIVVYRGFYFGLYDSLKPILLKEDASLALSFALGYTVTVSSGLLSYPIDTIRRRMMMTSGQAVKYKGSMDCALQIVK
;
A
#
# COMPACT_ATOMS: atom_id res chain seq x y z
N ALA A 1 8.75 6.50 -22.55
CA ALA A 1 8.42 7.85 -22.03
C ALA A 1 8.53 7.91 -20.50
N PHE A 2 7.51 7.56 -19.69
CA PHE A 2 7.58 7.69 -18.21
C PHE A 2 8.65 6.81 -17.54
N LYS A 3 8.85 5.60 -18.09
CA LYS A 3 9.89 4.64 -17.67
C LYS A 3 11.31 5.19 -17.88
N ASP A 4 11.49 6.05 -18.88
CA ASP A 4 12.80 6.62 -19.24
C ASP A 4 13.12 7.84 -18.37
N THR A 5 12.11 8.64 -18.00
CA THR A 5 12.26 9.75 -17.05
C THR A 5 12.61 9.25 -15.64
N ILE A 6 12.01 8.13 -15.22
CA ILE A 6 12.34 7.49 -13.93
C ILE A 6 13.73 6.82 -13.98
N LYS A 7 14.09 6.19 -15.09
CA LYS A 7 15.45 5.63 -15.29
C LYS A 7 16.53 6.72 -15.31
N ALA A 8 16.24 7.88 -15.86
CA ALA A 8 17.17 9.01 -15.90
C ALA A 8 17.37 9.65 -14.53
N ALA A 9 16.31 9.78 -13.73
CA ALA A 9 16.39 10.31 -12.36
C ALA A 9 17.06 9.35 -11.37
N PHE A 10 17.03 8.03 -11.63
CA PHE A 10 17.63 6.98 -10.79
C PHE A 10 18.81 6.26 -11.47
N LYS A 11 19.65 7.01 -12.19
CA LYS A 11 20.90 6.47 -12.74
C LYS A 11 21.86 6.12 -11.60
N SER A 12 21.80 4.87 -11.15
CA SER A 12 22.69 4.33 -10.11
C SER A 12 24.08 4.15 -10.69
N SER A 13 25.05 4.90 -10.16
CA SER A 13 26.45 4.81 -10.55
C SER A 13 27.03 3.46 -10.08
N SER A 14 27.76 2.76 -10.96
CA SER A 14 28.27 1.40 -10.71
C SER A 14 29.21 1.28 -9.50
N LYS A 15 29.72 2.38 -8.93
CA LYS A 15 30.66 2.41 -7.79
C LYS A 15 30.03 2.55 -6.39
N GLU A 16 28.71 2.54 -6.23
CA GLU A 16 28.08 2.72 -4.91
C GLU A 16 27.88 1.42 -4.12
N SER A 17 28.03 1.51 -2.79
CA SER A 17 27.80 0.41 -1.83
C SER A 17 26.41 -0.22 -2.01
N TYR A 18 26.29 -1.53 -1.79
CA TYR A 18 25.04 -2.29 -1.91
C TYR A 18 23.88 -1.64 -1.14
N VAL A 19 24.16 -1.10 0.05
CA VAL A 19 23.18 -0.37 0.87
C VAL A 19 22.68 0.89 0.15
N MET A 20 23.55 1.65 -0.51
CA MET A 20 23.16 2.85 -1.26
C MET A 20 22.27 2.51 -2.47
N LYS A 21 22.58 1.42 -3.19
CA LYS A 21 21.76 0.92 -4.31
C LYS A 21 20.39 0.44 -3.83
N PHE A 22 20.35 -0.28 -2.71
CA PHE A 22 19.12 -0.75 -2.08
C PHE A 22 18.24 0.42 -1.63
N THR A 23 18.80 1.39 -0.89
CA THR A 23 18.08 2.58 -0.44
C THR A 23 17.55 3.40 -1.63
N LYS A 24 18.34 3.60 -2.69
CA LYS A 24 17.89 4.27 -3.90
C LYS A 24 16.73 3.53 -4.58
N ASN A 25 16.77 2.20 -4.67
CA ASN A 25 15.67 1.42 -5.25
C ASN A 25 14.39 1.47 -4.41
N ILE A 26 14.52 1.52 -3.08
CA ILE A 26 13.37 1.67 -2.19
C ILE A 26 12.76 3.06 -2.31
N PHE A 27 13.59 4.11 -2.29
CA PHE A 27 13.10 5.48 -2.44
C PHE A 27 12.54 5.76 -3.83
N SER A 28 13.16 5.23 -4.90
CA SER A 28 12.61 5.32 -6.26
C SER A 28 11.27 4.62 -6.37
N GLY A 29 11.18 3.42 -5.81
CA GLY A 29 9.97 2.63 -5.78
C GLY A 29 8.88 3.29 -4.92
N GLY A 30 9.26 3.91 -3.81
CA GLY A 30 8.39 4.65 -2.91
C GLY A 30 7.86 5.93 -3.56
N ALA A 31 8.71 6.71 -4.23
CA ALA A 31 8.32 7.92 -4.96
C ALA A 31 7.41 7.60 -6.16
N ALA A 32 7.77 6.57 -6.94
CA ALA A 32 6.92 6.07 -8.03
C ALA A 32 5.57 5.55 -7.50
N GLY A 33 5.59 4.85 -6.36
CA GLY A 33 4.40 4.41 -5.64
C GLY A 33 3.54 5.59 -5.23
N ALA A 34 4.11 6.58 -4.54
CA ALA A 34 3.40 7.78 -4.08
C ALA A 34 2.76 8.55 -5.24
N MET A 35 3.48 8.77 -6.34
CA MET A 35 2.93 9.41 -7.55
C MET A 35 1.76 8.62 -8.15
N SER A 36 1.86 7.29 -8.20
CA SER A 36 0.75 6.44 -8.66
C SER A 36 -0.44 6.51 -7.71
N LEU A 37 -0.19 6.49 -6.39
CA LEU A 37 -1.23 6.63 -5.38
C LEU A 37 -1.90 8.02 -5.46
N CYS A 38 -1.21 9.09 -5.85
CA CYS A 38 -1.87 10.40 -6.01
C CYS A 38 -3.11 10.34 -6.92
N PHE A 39 -3.10 9.48 -7.95
CA PHE A 39 -4.25 9.29 -8.82
C PHE A 39 -5.15 8.12 -8.38
N VAL A 40 -4.54 6.97 -8.09
CA VAL A 40 -5.26 5.71 -7.87
C VAL A 40 -5.86 5.62 -6.45
N TYR A 41 -5.32 6.37 -5.48
CA TYR A 41 -5.76 6.29 -4.08
C TYR A 41 -7.22 6.69 -3.89
N SER A 42 -7.71 7.67 -4.64
CA SER A 42 -9.11 8.08 -4.57
C SER A 42 -10.07 6.95 -4.97
N LEU A 43 -9.70 6.17 -6.00
CA LEU A 43 -10.47 5.02 -6.47
C LEU A 43 -10.39 3.86 -5.47
N ASP A 44 -9.20 3.62 -4.90
CA ASP A 44 -8.99 2.60 -3.87
C ASP A 44 -9.81 2.91 -2.60
N TYR A 45 -9.85 4.18 -2.20
CA TYR A 45 -10.70 4.67 -1.13
C TYR A 45 -12.18 4.41 -1.44
N ALA A 46 -12.66 4.81 -2.62
CA ALA A 46 -14.06 4.64 -3.00
C ALA A 46 -14.47 3.17 -3.06
N ARG A 47 -13.61 2.31 -3.63
CA ARG A 47 -13.80 0.86 -3.67
C ARG A 47 -13.85 0.26 -2.27
N THR A 48 -12.94 0.66 -1.37
CA THR A 48 -12.87 0.14 0.00
C THR A 48 -14.13 0.50 0.80
N ARG A 49 -14.59 1.75 0.68
CA ARG A 49 -15.84 2.21 1.30
C ARG A 49 -17.05 1.44 0.78
N LEU A 50 -17.16 1.28 -0.54
CA LEU A 50 -18.28 0.56 -1.17
C LEU A 50 -18.27 -0.94 -0.80
N ALA A 51 -17.10 -1.57 -0.77
CA ALA A 51 -16.96 -2.97 -0.37
C ALA A 51 -17.35 -3.18 1.10
N ASN A 52 -17.01 -2.24 1.98
CA ASN A 52 -17.40 -2.33 3.39
C ASN A 52 -18.90 -2.03 3.60
N ASP A 53 -19.47 -1.10 2.83
CA ASP A 53 -20.91 -0.82 2.83
C ASP A 53 -21.72 -2.04 2.39
N ALA A 54 -21.31 -2.69 1.29
CA ALA A 54 -21.92 -3.93 0.81
C ALA A 54 -21.87 -5.06 1.87
N LYS A 55 -20.75 -5.18 2.60
CA LYS A 55 -20.63 -6.13 3.72
C LYS A 55 -21.53 -5.79 4.91
N SER A 56 -21.78 -4.50 5.16
CA SER A 56 -22.59 -4.03 6.29
C SER A 56 -24.08 -4.21 6.00
N ALA A 57 -24.52 -3.89 4.77
CA ALA A 57 -25.89 -4.10 4.30
C ALA A 57 -26.30 -5.58 4.30
N GLY A 58 -25.37 -6.49 3.98
CA GLY A 58 -25.64 -7.94 3.98
C GLY A 58 -25.77 -8.59 5.37
N LYS A 59 -25.35 -7.91 6.44
CA LYS A 59 -25.38 -8.44 7.83
C LYS A 59 -26.59 -7.96 8.66
N GLY A 60 -27.65 -7.46 8.00
CA GLY A 60 -28.89 -7.05 8.67
C GLY A 60 -28.83 -5.67 9.35
N GLY A 61 -27.79 -4.88 9.10
CA GLY A 61 -27.60 -3.55 9.68
C GLY A 61 -27.77 -2.41 8.66
N GLY A 62 -29.01 -2.09 8.29
CA GLY A 62 -29.39 -0.82 7.63
C GLY A 62 -29.28 -0.73 6.11
N GLU A 63 -29.97 0.27 5.55
CA GLU A 63 -29.91 0.67 4.12
C GLU A 63 -28.48 0.95 3.66
N ARG A 64 -28.18 0.68 2.38
CA ARG A 64 -26.86 0.98 1.80
C ARG A 64 -26.50 2.45 2.01
N GLN A 65 -25.32 2.72 2.57
CA GLN A 65 -24.83 4.09 2.69
C GLN A 65 -24.48 4.71 1.35
N PHE A 66 -24.15 3.89 0.33
CA PHE A 66 -23.75 4.37 -0.99
C PHE A 66 -24.45 3.62 -2.13
N ASN A 67 -25.02 4.37 -3.07
CA ASN A 67 -25.65 3.79 -4.27
C ASN A 67 -24.66 3.47 -5.40
N GLY A 68 -23.39 3.87 -5.25
CA GLY A 68 -22.35 3.60 -6.22
C GLY A 68 -21.09 4.41 -5.96
N LEU A 69 -20.09 4.22 -6.82
CA LEU A 69 -18.79 4.85 -6.70
C LEU A 69 -18.90 6.38 -6.73
N VAL A 70 -19.68 6.95 -7.66
CA VAL A 70 -19.93 8.41 -7.75
C VAL A 70 -20.59 8.98 -6.49
N ASP A 71 -21.49 8.23 -5.87
CA ASP A 71 -22.17 8.64 -4.64
C ASP A 71 -21.20 8.67 -3.45
N VAL A 72 -20.22 7.75 -3.40
CA VAL A 72 -19.12 7.78 -2.41
C VAL A 72 -18.31 9.08 -2.54
N TYR A 73 -17.93 9.47 -3.76
CA TYR A 73 -17.20 10.72 -3.99
C TYR A 73 -18.03 11.93 -3.57
N ARG A 74 -19.29 12.02 -3.99
CA ARG A 74 -20.16 13.16 -3.68
C ARG A 74 -20.37 13.32 -2.18
N LYS A 75 -20.69 12.25 -1.46
CA LYS A 75 -20.90 12.26 -0.02
C LYS A 75 -19.62 12.57 0.75
N THR A 76 -18.50 11.98 0.36
CA THR A 76 -17.19 12.23 1.01
C THR A 76 -16.71 13.67 0.80
N LEU A 77 -16.84 14.20 -0.42
CA LEU A 77 -16.47 15.59 -0.71
C LEU A 77 -17.35 16.59 0.04
N LYS A 78 -18.64 16.27 0.25
CA LYS A 78 -19.55 17.13 1.02
C LYS A 78 -19.27 17.11 2.53
N SER A 79 -18.82 15.98 3.08
CA SER A 79 -18.58 15.85 4.54
C SER A 79 -17.17 16.23 4.96
N ASP A 80 -16.15 15.69 4.29
CA ASP A 80 -14.74 15.79 4.68
C ASP A 80 -13.86 16.48 3.63
N GLY A 81 -14.45 16.90 2.50
CA GLY A 81 -13.74 17.56 1.41
C GLY A 81 -12.70 16.65 0.73
N PHE A 82 -11.76 17.29 0.04
CA PHE A 82 -10.69 16.60 -0.69
C PHE A 82 -9.74 15.82 0.24
N VAL A 83 -9.50 16.34 1.45
CA VAL A 83 -8.65 15.71 2.47
C VAL A 83 -9.22 14.36 2.92
N GLY A 84 -10.55 14.21 2.95
CA GLY A 84 -11.23 12.96 3.29
C GLY A 84 -10.92 11.80 2.33
N LEU A 85 -10.72 12.09 1.04
CA LEU A 85 -10.39 11.09 0.01
C LEU A 85 -8.96 10.56 0.12
N TYR A 86 -8.03 11.37 0.65
CA TYR A 86 -6.61 11.02 0.79
C TYR A 86 -6.24 10.61 2.22
N ARG A 87 -7.24 10.35 3.08
CA ARG A 87 -7.01 9.93 4.45
C ARG A 87 -6.33 8.56 4.49
N GLY A 88 -5.14 8.51 5.06
CA GLY A 88 -4.28 7.30 5.08
C GLY A 88 -3.21 7.27 3.98
N PHE A 89 -3.06 8.32 3.16
CA PHE A 89 -2.06 8.37 2.10
C PHE A 89 -0.61 8.24 2.63
N VAL A 90 -0.30 8.89 3.75
CA VAL A 90 1.06 8.84 4.34
C VAL A 90 1.42 7.42 4.80
N ILE A 91 0.54 6.76 5.55
CA ILE A 91 0.79 5.38 6.01
C ILE A 91 0.83 4.39 4.82
N SER A 92 0.12 4.71 3.74
CA SER A 92 0.19 3.95 2.49
C SER A 92 1.55 4.04 1.81
N CYS A 93 2.15 5.24 1.77
CA CYS A 93 3.50 5.43 1.25
C CYS A 93 4.53 4.68 2.09
N VAL A 94 4.43 4.77 3.41
CA VAL A 94 5.28 4.01 4.34
C VAL A 94 5.12 2.50 4.13
N GLY A 95 3.89 2.01 3.97
CA GLY A 95 3.60 0.60 3.69
C GLY A 95 4.27 0.09 2.42
N ILE A 96 4.30 0.89 1.35
CA ILE A 96 5.00 0.53 0.10
C ILE A 96 6.50 0.42 0.30
N VAL A 97 7.09 1.37 1.04
CA VAL A 97 8.52 1.38 1.36
C VAL A 97 8.89 0.14 2.17
N VAL A 98 8.11 -0.17 3.21
CA VAL A 98 8.33 -1.33 4.08
C VAL A 98 8.15 -2.64 3.30
N TYR A 99 7.07 -2.77 2.52
CA TYR A 99 6.82 -3.94 1.68
C TYR A 99 7.95 -4.17 0.68
N ARG A 100 8.39 -3.13 -0.03
CA ARG A 100 9.51 -3.23 -0.98
C ARG A 100 10.83 -3.58 -0.27
N GLY A 101 11.07 -3.01 0.92
CA GLY A 101 12.24 -3.32 1.72
C GLY A 101 12.31 -4.80 2.10
N PHE A 102 11.22 -5.34 2.65
CA PHE A 102 11.15 -6.78 2.98
C PHE A 102 11.22 -7.66 1.74
N TYR A 103 10.54 -7.29 0.66
CA TYR A 103 10.54 -8.05 -0.59
C TYR A 103 11.96 -8.17 -1.14
N PHE A 104 12.68 -7.06 -1.31
CA PHE A 104 14.06 -7.10 -1.80
C PHE A 104 15.02 -7.78 -0.81
N GLY A 105 14.88 -7.53 0.50
CA GLY A 105 15.73 -8.16 1.51
C GLY A 105 15.58 -9.69 1.55
N LEU A 106 14.34 -10.20 1.53
CA LEU A 106 14.06 -11.62 1.50
C LEU A 106 14.45 -12.24 0.16
N TYR A 107 14.18 -11.56 -0.95
CA TYR A 107 14.55 -12.04 -2.27
C TYR A 107 16.08 -12.15 -2.43
N ASP A 108 16.84 -11.14 -2.03
CA ASP A 108 18.30 -11.15 -2.12
C ASP A 108 18.94 -12.16 -1.16
N SER A 109 18.29 -12.46 -0.03
CA SER A 109 18.76 -13.49 0.92
C SER A 109 18.46 -14.91 0.42
N LEU A 110 17.28 -15.16 -0.14
CA LEU A 110 16.84 -16.50 -0.53
C LEU A 110 17.30 -16.92 -1.94
N LYS A 111 17.44 -15.95 -2.86
CA LYS A 111 17.89 -16.21 -4.23
C LYS A 111 19.22 -16.96 -4.31
N PRO A 112 20.31 -16.57 -3.64
CA PRO A 112 21.60 -17.27 -3.75
C PRO A 112 21.59 -18.66 -3.08
N ILE A 113 20.64 -18.92 -2.18
CA ILE A 113 20.51 -20.20 -1.47
C ILE A 113 19.74 -21.22 -2.31
N LEU A 114 18.64 -20.80 -2.94
CA LEU A 114 17.74 -21.70 -3.67
C LEU A 114 17.96 -21.74 -5.18
N LEU A 115 18.40 -20.66 -5.82
CA LEU A 115 18.55 -20.57 -7.28
C LEU A 115 20.02 -20.74 -7.68
N LYS A 116 20.48 -21.99 -7.83
CA LYS A 116 21.71 -22.33 -8.56
C LYS A 116 21.39 -22.61 -10.04
N GLU A 117 22.41 -22.61 -10.89
CA GLU A 117 22.39 -22.38 -12.36
C GLU A 117 21.35 -23.17 -13.20
N ASP A 118 20.74 -24.24 -12.69
CA ASP A 118 19.63 -25.00 -13.31
C ASP A 118 18.29 -24.88 -12.55
N ALA A 119 17.92 -23.67 -12.15
CA ALA A 119 16.66 -23.46 -11.45
C ALA A 119 15.44 -23.64 -12.37
N SER A 120 14.62 -24.65 -12.07
CA SER A 120 13.32 -24.82 -12.73
C SER A 120 12.41 -23.60 -12.53
N LEU A 121 11.54 -23.32 -13.52
CA LEU A 121 10.54 -22.24 -13.43
C LEU A 121 9.68 -22.38 -12.16
N ALA A 122 9.39 -23.62 -11.75
CA ALA A 122 8.65 -23.92 -10.53
C ALA A 122 9.38 -23.44 -9.26
N LEU A 123 10.71 -23.59 -9.20
CA LEU A 123 11.50 -23.16 -8.04
C LEU A 123 11.60 -21.63 -7.97
N SER A 124 11.76 -20.96 -9.11
CA SER A 124 11.72 -19.50 -9.20
C SER A 124 10.35 -18.94 -8.79
N PHE A 125 9.27 -19.62 -9.20
CA PHE A 125 7.91 -19.27 -8.80
C PHE A 125 7.69 -19.50 -7.30
N ALA A 126 8.11 -20.64 -6.75
CA ALA A 126 7.98 -20.96 -5.33
C ALA A 126 8.74 -19.96 -4.44
N LEU A 127 9.94 -19.54 -4.87
CA LEU A 127 10.71 -18.51 -4.19
C LEU A 127 9.98 -17.16 -4.23
N GLY A 128 9.52 -16.75 -5.41
CA GLY A 128 8.74 -15.51 -5.57
C GLY A 128 7.47 -15.52 -4.72
N TYR A 129 6.78 -16.65 -4.67
CA TYR A 129 5.57 -16.84 -3.86
C TYR A 129 5.89 -16.72 -2.36
N THR A 130 6.89 -17.45 -1.86
CA THR A 130 7.29 -17.42 -0.45
C THR A 130 7.70 -16.01 -0.02
N VAL A 131 8.54 -15.34 -0.82
CA VAL A 131 8.97 -13.95 -0.55
C VAL A 131 7.76 -13.00 -0.50
N THR A 132 6.83 -13.14 -1.44
CA THR A 132 5.63 -12.30 -1.51
C THR A 132 4.71 -12.52 -0.31
N VAL A 133 4.47 -13.79 0.07
CA VAL A 133 3.64 -14.14 1.23
C VAL A 133 4.28 -13.62 2.52
N SER A 134 5.56 -13.87 2.75
CA SER A 134 6.26 -13.41 3.95
C SER A 134 6.29 -11.87 4.04
N SER A 135 6.60 -11.18 2.93
CA SER A 135 6.58 -9.71 2.89
C SER A 135 5.18 -9.14 3.11
N GLY A 136 4.16 -9.80 2.56
CA GLY A 136 2.76 -9.46 2.75
C GLY A 136 2.33 -9.60 4.21
N LEU A 137 2.70 -10.69 4.88
CA LEU A 137 2.41 -10.92 6.29
C LEU A 137 3.08 -9.88 7.19
N LEU A 138 4.36 -9.56 6.93
CA LEU A 138 5.10 -8.56 7.71
C LEU A 138 4.53 -7.14 7.54
N SER A 139 4.01 -6.81 6.35
CA SER A 139 3.41 -5.50 6.06
C SER A 139 1.91 -5.42 6.42
N TYR A 140 1.30 -6.53 6.80
CA TYR A 140 -0.14 -6.63 7.10
C TYR A 140 -0.63 -5.70 8.23
N PRO A 141 0.13 -5.46 9.32
CA PRO A 141 -0.27 -4.49 10.34
C PRO A 141 -0.40 -3.07 9.78
N ILE A 142 0.50 -2.68 8.87
CA ILE A 142 0.48 -1.35 8.23
C ILE A 142 -0.73 -1.24 7.29
N ASP A 143 -1.02 -2.30 6.53
CA ASP A 143 -2.20 -2.37 5.67
C ASP A 143 -3.51 -2.29 6.47
N THR A 144 -3.53 -2.90 7.66
CA THR A 144 -4.67 -2.81 8.60
C THR A 144 -4.90 -1.38 9.06
N ILE A 145 -3.85 -0.67 9.50
CA ILE A 145 -3.93 0.74 9.92
C ILE A 145 -4.40 1.62 8.75
N ARG A 146 -3.86 1.41 7.54
CA ARG A 146 -4.30 2.11 6.32
C ARG A 146 -5.80 1.96 6.11
N ARG A 147 -6.32 0.72 6.09
CA ARG A 147 -7.76 0.49 5.87
C ARG A 147 -8.62 1.06 6.99
N ARG A 148 -8.19 0.94 8.25
CA ARG A 148 -8.91 1.53 9.40
C ARG A 148 -9.02 3.05 9.27
N MET A 149 -7.95 3.72 8.85
CA MET A 149 -7.96 5.17 8.60
C MET A 149 -8.85 5.59 7.43
N MET A 150 -8.86 4.83 6.33
CA MET A 150 -9.76 5.09 5.20
C MET A 150 -11.24 5.00 5.60
N MET A 151 -11.56 4.08 6.52
CA MET A 151 -12.92 3.88 7.00
C MET A 151 -13.42 4.97 7.95
N THR A 152 -12.55 5.85 8.44
CA THR A 152 -12.91 6.91 9.39
C THR A 152 -13.46 8.18 8.72
N SER A 153 -13.29 8.31 7.40
CA SER A 153 -13.89 9.41 6.64
C SER A 153 -15.42 9.31 6.65
N GLY A 154 -16.10 10.40 7.02
CA GLY A 154 -17.55 10.46 7.25
C GLY A 154 -18.04 10.03 8.64
N GLN A 155 -17.15 9.64 9.57
CA GLN A 155 -17.51 9.38 10.97
C GLN A 155 -17.23 10.59 11.87
N ALA A 156 -18.00 10.72 12.96
CA ALA A 156 -17.85 11.80 13.95
C ALA A 156 -16.54 11.69 14.75
N VAL A 157 -16.08 10.46 15.02
CA VAL A 157 -14.81 10.19 15.70
C VAL A 157 -13.75 9.87 14.65
N LYS A 158 -12.72 10.69 14.58
CA LYS A 158 -11.65 10.63 13.59
C LYS A 158 -10.32 10.33 14.27
N TYR A 159 -9.53 9.38 13.76
CA TYR A 159 -8.14 9.23 14.21
C TYR A 159 -7.35 10.49 13.88
N LYS A 160 -6.56 10.99 14.83
CA LYS A 160 -5.73 12.19 14.66
C LYS A 160 -4.54 11.94 13.73
N GLY A 161 -4.13 10.67 13.59
CA GLY A 161 -3.05 10.26 12.68
C GLY A 161 -2.84 8.75 12.66
N SER A 162 -1.89 8.31 11.85
CA SER A 162 -1.56 6.87 11.68
C SER A 162 -1.06 6.23 12.97
N MET A 163 -0.29 6.97 13.78
CA MET A 163 0.23 6.50 15.06
C MET A 163 -0.87 6.43 16.13
N ASP A 164 -1.79 7.39 16.13
CA ASP A 164 -2.97 7.37 17.02
C ASP A 164 -3.89 6.18 16.69
N CYS A 165 -4.10 5.91 15.41
CA CYS A 165 -4.80 4.71 14.96
C CYS A 165 -4.09 3.42 15.40
N ALA A 166 -2.76 3.35 15.26
CA ALA A 166 -1.98 2.20 15.71
C ALA A 166 -2.11 1.96 17.22
N LEU A 167 -1.98 3.03 18.02
CA LEU A 167 -2.09 2.95 19.48
C LEU A 167 -3.50 2.55 19.94
N GLN A 168 -4.55 3.02 19.27
CA GLN A 168 -5.94 2.65 19.57
C GLN A 168 -6.30 1.22 19.12
N ILE A 169 -5.59 0.64 18.15
CA ILE A 169 -5.77 -0.76 17.76
C ILE A 169 -5.08 -1.72 18.74
N VAL A 170 -3.97 -1.28 19.34
CA VAL A 170 -3.17 -2.11 20.26
C VAL A 170 -3.68 -2.04 21.70
N LYS A 171 -4.31 -0.93 22.10
CA LYS A 171 -5.05 -0.80 23.36
C LYS A 171 -6.33 -1.64 23.35
#